data_AF-A0A833ZLD0-F1
#
_entry.id   AF-A0A833ZLD0-F1
#
_cell.length_a   1.000
_cell.length_b   1.000
_cell.length_c   1.000
_cell.angle_alpha   90.00
_cell.angle_beta   90.00
_cell.angle_gamma   90.00
#
_symmetry.space_group_name_H-M   'P 1'
#
loop_
_entity.id
_entity.type
_entity.pdbx_description
1 polymer ?
#
loop_
_entity_poly.entity_id
_entity_poly.type
_entity_poly.pdbx_seq_one_letter_code
_entity_poly.pdbx_strand_id
1 'polypeptide(L)'
;MDQGVKVAQVFVDTVGLPETYQERLQQRFPSIEVTVKAKADALYPVVSAASICAKVARDQAVKNWKFVEKLKDLDTDYGSGYPNDPKTKAWLRKHVEPVFGFPQFVRFSWRTAQSILEKEAEDVMWWQTWGWCVQKRR
;
A
#
# COMPACT_ATOMS: atom_id res chain seq x y z
N MET A 1 0.29 -24.08 -5.60
CA MET A 1 0.10 -25.47 -6.07
C MET A 1 -0.16 -25.52 -7.57
N ASP A 2 -0.85 -24.52 -8.13
CA ASP A 2 -1.23 -24.42 -9.55
C ASP A 2 -0.05 -24.44 -10.55
N GLN A 3 1.16 -24.11 -10.09
CA GLN A 3 2.40 -24.19 -10.87
C GLN A 3 3.20 -25.49 -10.63
N GLY A 4 2.60 -26.50 -9.98
CA GLY A 4 3.22 -27.81 -9.74
C GLY A 4 4.29 -27.85 -8.63
N VAL A 5 4.57 -26.72 -7.96
CA VAL A 5 5.57 -26.66 -6.88
C VAL A 5 5.06 -27.43 -5.65
N LYS A 6 5.86 -28.40 -5.19
CA LYS A 6 5.61 -29.19 -3.98
C LYS A 6 6.08 -28.40 -2.75
N VAL A 7 5.15 -27.68 -2.13
CA VAL A 7 5.40 -26.89 -0.92
C VAL A 7 5.06 -27.72 0.31
N ALA A 8 6.03 -27.94 1.19
CA ALA A 8 5.83 -28.61 2.47
C ALA A 8 5.71 -27.63 3.65
N GLN A 9 6.50 -26.54 3.62
CA GLN A 9 6.57 -25.55 4.69
C GLN A 9 6.47 -24.13 4.12
N VAL A 10 5.85 -23.23 4.88
CA VAL A 10 5.71 -21.80 4.56
C VAL A 10 6.13 -20.97 5.75
N PHE A 11 7.00 -19.99 5.50
CA PHE A 11 7.46 -19.01 6.49
C PHE A 11 7.01 -17.61 6.08
N VAL A 12 6.41 -16.87 7.01
CA VAL A 12 5.85 -15.54 6.73
C VAL A 12 6.35 -14.54 7.77
N ASP A 13 6.85 -13.40 7.27
CA ASP A 13 7.12 -12.22 8.10
C ASP A 13 5.82 -11.42 8.30
N THR A 14 5.59 -10.96 9.53
CA THR A 14 4.38 -10.21 9.86
C THR A 14 4.70 -8.92 10.61
N VAL A 15 3.82 -7.94 10.42
CA VAL A 15 3.73 -6.75 11.27
C VAL A 15 2.54 -6.95 12.22
N GLY A 16 2.80 -7.03 13.52
CA GLY A 16 1.77 -7.28 14.55
C GLY A 16 1.72 -8.73 15.04
N LEU A 17 0.55 -9.15 15.53
CA LEU A 17 0.36 -10.42 16.23
C LEU A 17 0.40 -11.62 15.26
N PRO A 18 1.40 -12.52 15.36
CA PRO A 18 1.55 -13.63 14.42
C PRO A 18 0.44 -14.69 14.52
N GLU A 19 -0.10 -14.91 15.73
CA GLU A 19 -1.04 -16.00 16.04
C GLU A 19 -2.28 -15.96 15.16
N THR A 20 -3.00 -14.83 15.16
CA THR A 20 -4.22 -14.66 14.34
C THR A 20 -3.97 -14.81 12.84
N TYR A 21 -2.78 -14.41 12.37
CA TYR A 21 -2.44 -14.52 10.96
C TYR A 21 -2.03 -15.94 10.59
N GLN A 22 -1.31 -16.62 11.47
CA GLN A 22 -0.96 -18.02 11.33
C GLN A 22 -2.20 -18.89 11.30
N GLU A 23 -3.14 -18.71 12.22
CA GLU A 23 -4.40 -19.46 12.24
C GLU A 23 -5.17 -19.29 10.93
N ARG A 24 -5.31 -18.06 10.44
CA ARG A 24 -5.98 -17.79 9.15
C ARG A 24 -5.29 -18.47 7.97
N LEU A 25 -3.96 -18.42 7.91
CA LEU A 25 -3.21 -19.06 6.82
C LEU A 25 -3.22 -20.59 6.93
N GLN A 26 -3.12 -21.13 8.14
CA GLN A 26 -3.16 -22.57 8.39
C GLN A 26 -4.55 -23.15 8.04
N GLN A 27 -5.63 -22.42 8.35
CA GLN A 27 -6.99 -22.79 7.92
C GLN A 27 -7.12 -22.78 6.39
N ARG A 28 -6.44 -21.86 5.71
CA ARG A 28 -6.47 -21.77 4.23
C ARG A 28 -5.63 -22.86 3.57
N PHE A 29 -4.53 -23.26 4.21
CA PHE A 29 -3.58 -24.25 3.70
C PHE A 29 -3.36 -25.38 4.71
N PRO A 30 -4.39 -26.21 4.97
CA PRO A 30 -4.34 -27.20 6.05
C PRO A 30 -3.29 -28.31 5.84
N SER A 31 -2.89 -28.56 4.60
CA SER A 31 -1.90 -29.59 4.24
C SER A 31 -0.44 -29.08 4.25
N ILE A 32 -0.22 -27.79 4.52
CA ILE A 32 1.11 -27.16 4.55
C ILE A 32 1.38 -26.69 5.96
N GLU A 33 2.59 -26.89 6.46
CA GLU A 33 3.00 -26.33 7.75
C GLU A 33 3.28 -24.82 7.59
N VAL A 34 2.46 -23.98 8.23
CA VAL A 34 2.61 -22.51 8.15
C VAL A 34 3.17 -21.97 9.46
N THR A 35 4.32 -21.29 9.38
CA THR A 35 4.93 -20.58 10.48
C THR A 35 4.95 -19.07 10.19
N VAL A 36 4.30 -18.29 11.06
CA VAL A 36 4.32 -16.82 11.01
C VAL A 36 5.12 -16.31 12.19
N LYS A 37 6.12 -15.45 11.95
CA LYS A 37 6.89 -14.80 13.02
C LYS A 37 7.13 -13.33 12.68
N ALA A 38 7.26 -12.51 13.71
CA ALA A 38 7.77 -11.16 13.54
C ALA A 38 9.28 -11.21 13.25
N LYS A 39 9.76 -10.37 12.33
CA LYS A 39 11.16 -10.32 11.89
C LYS A 39 11.64 -11.66 11.32
N ALA A 40 10.77 -12.36 10.60
CA ALA A 40 11.08 -13.66 10.04
C ALA A 40 12.18 -13.58 8.95
N ASP A 41 12.36 -12.41 8.34
CA ASP A 41 13.43 -12.11 7.39
C ASP A 41 14.83 -12.18 8.01
N ALA A 42 14.97 -11.93 9.32
CA ALA A 42 16.22 -12.11 10.05
C ALA A 42 16.45 -13.56 10.53
N LEU A 43 15.38 -14.37 10.58
CA LEU A 43 15.41 -15.73 11.12
C LEU A 43 15.55 -16.80 10.03
N TYR A 44 14.96 -16.56 8.86
CA TYR A 44 14.88 -17.55 7.79
C TYR A 44 15.41 -16.97 6.47
N PRO A 45 16.45 -17.59 5.86
CA PRO A 45 17.03 -17.11 4.61
C PRO A 45 16.03 -16.98 3.46
N VAL A 46 15.04 -17.89 3.40
CA VAL A 46 13.99 -17.86 2.37
C VAL A 46 13.09 -16.62 2.48
N VAL A 47 12.82 -16.15 3.71
CA VAL A 47 12.04 -14.93 3.96
C VAL A 47 12.90 -13.70 3.69
N SER A 48 14.19 -13.76 4.02
CA SER A 48 15.17 -12.71 3.66
C SER A 48 15.23 -12.49 2.15
N ALA A 49 15.37 -13.58 1.38
CA ALA A 49 15.36 -13.55 -0.08
C ALA A 49 14.04 -12.98 -0.64
N ALA A 50 12.90 -13.42 -0.10
CA ALA A 50 11.59 -12.86 -0.48
C ALA A 50 11.50 -11.35 -0.21
N SER A 51 12.06 -10.88 0.90
CA SER A 51 12.11 -9.47 1.27
C SER A 51 12.95 -8.64 0.29
N ILE A 52 14.07 -9.18 -0.20
CA ILE A 52 14.88 -8.55 -1.25
C ILE A 52 14.07 -8.47 -2.55
N CYS A 53 13.49 -9.57 -3.00
CA CYS A 53 12.67 -9.61 -4.22
C CYS A 53 11.53 -8.59 -4.16
N ALA A 54 10.83 -8.49 -3.03
CA ALA A 54 9.74 -7.55 -2.84
C ALA A 54 10.21 -6.08 -2.92
N LYS A 55 11.33 -5.74 -2.26
CA LYS A 55 11.89 -4.38 -2.28
C LYS A 55 12.36 -3.97 -3.68
N VAL A 56 13.12 -4.84 -4.36
CA VAL A 56 13.61 -4.58 -5.72
C VAL A 56 12.44 -4.41 -6.69
N ALA A 57 11.44 -5.28 -6.64
CA ALA A 57 10.25 -5.18 -7.49
C ALA A 57 9.46 -3.89 -7.23
N ARG A 58 9.29 -3.50 -5.95
CA ARG A 58 8.66 -2.23 -5.57
C ARG A 58 9.40 -1.04 -6.17
N ASP A 59 10.71 -0.96 -5.94
CA ASP A 59 11.51 0.19 -6.38
C ASP A 59 11.52 0.30 -7.91
N GLN A 60 11.56 -0.83 -8.61
CA GLN A 60 11.47 -0.87 -10.06
C GLN A 60 10.08 -0.44 -10.57
N ALA A 61 8.99 -0.89 -9.92
CA ALA A 61 7.64 -0.51 -10.29
C ALA A 61 7.37 0.99 -10.09
N VAL A 62 7.90 1.55 -9.00
CA VAL A 62 7.75 2.97 -8.64
C VAL A 62 8.60 3.86 -9.56
N LYS A 63 9.82 3.44 -9.93
CA LYS A 63 10.66 4.15 -10.93
C LYS A 63 10.07 4.15 -12.33
N ASN A 64 9.47 3.03 -12.75
CA ASN A 64 8.89 2.88 -14.09
C ASN A 64 7.40 3.20 -14.13
N TRP A 65 6.87 3.83 -13.08
CA TRP A 65 5.45 4.14 -13.01
C TRP A 65 5.08 5.06 -14.17
N LYS A 66 4.05 4.65 -14.93
CA LYS A 66 3.48 5.44 -16.02
C LYS A 66 2.17 6.03 -15.53
N PHE A 67 2.14 7.33 -15.37
CA PHE A 67 0.91 8.05 -15.07
C PHE A 67 -0.07 7.88 -16.23
N VAL A 68 -1.31 7.55 -15.91
CA VAL A 68 -2.40 7.39 -16.88
C VAL A 68 -2.91 8.77 -17.29
N GLU A 69 -2.83 9.72 -16.37
CA GLU A 69 -3.24 11.10 -16.52
C GLU A 69 -2.24 11.89 -17.37
N LYS A 70 -2.76 12.73 -18.28
CA LYS A 70 -1.95 13.69 -19.06
C LYS A 70 -1.62 14.91 -18.18
N LEU A 71 -0.76 14.70 -17.18
CA LEU A 71 -0.31 15.77 -16.29
C LEU A 71 0.74 16.62 -17.03
N LYS A 72 0.50 17.94 -17.11
CA LYS A 72 1.33 18.88 -17.90
C LYS A 72 2.73 19.10 -17.33
N ASP A 73 2.95 18.74 -16.07
CA ASP A 73 4.23 18.88 -15.37
C ASP A 73 4.44 17.68 -14.43
N LEU A 74 4.70 16.51 -15.00
CA LEU A 74 5.00 15.31 -14.21
C LEU A 74 6.33 15.47 -13.50
N ASP A 75 6.26 15.95 -12.27
CA ASP A 75 7.36 15.93 -11.33
C ASP A 75 7.54 14.47 -10.87
N THR A 76 8.52 13.76 -11.43
CA THR A 76 8.80 12.37 -11.03
C THR A 76 9.52 12.29 -9.67
N ASP A 77 9.82 13.42 -9.05
CA ASP A 77 10.57 13.49 -7.81
C ASP A 77 9.63 13.69 -6.59
N TYR A 78 8.80 12.69 -6.35
CA TYR A 78 7.87 12.62 -5.21
C TYR A 78 8.54 12.26 -3.88
N GLY A 79 9.87 12.17 -3.83
CA GLY A 79 10.61 11.76 -2.65
C GLY A 79 10.46 10.28 -2.32
N SER A 80 10.42 9.94 -1.04
CA SER A 80 10.38 8.56 -0.55
C SER A 80 9.02 7.88 -0.72
N GLY A 81 7.94 8.65 -0.91
CA GLY A 81 6.56 8.17 -0.94
C GLY A 81 5.96 7.89 0.44
N TYR A 82 6.70 8.12 1.53
CA TYR A 82 6.17 7.98 2.90
C TYR A 82 5.53 9.30 3.37
N PRO A 83 4.43 9.25 4.13
CA PRO A 83 3.76 10.48 4.55
C PRO A 83 4.57 11.34 5.51
N ASN A 84 5.59 10.80 6.17
CA ASN A 84 6.43 11.58 7.08
C ASN A 84 7.52 12.37 6.34
N ASP A 85 7.76 12.07 5.07
CA ASP A 85 8.74 12.77 4.26
C ASP A 85 8.19 14.14 3.82
N PRO A 86 8.86 15.25 4.17
CA PRO A 86 8.46 16.59 3.78
C PRO A 86 8.33 16.75 2.25
N LYS A 87 9.18 16.08 1.48
CA LYS A 87 9.18 16.13 0.02
C LYS A 87 7.94 15.46 -0.56
N THR A 88 7.58 14.29 -0.03
CA THR A 88 6.35 13.59 -0.40
C THR A 88 5.11 14.46 -0.08
N LYS A 89 5.07 15.11 1.09
CA LYS A 89 3.95 16.01 1.43
C LYS A 89 3.87 17.23 0.50
N ALA A 90 5.00 17.81 0.13
CA ALA A 90 5.06 18.94 -0.80
C ALA A 90 4.58 18.52 -2.20
N TRP A 91 5.01 17.35 -2.66
CA TRP A 91 4.58 16.78 -3.93
C TRP A 91 3.06 16.55 -3.97
N LEU A 92 2.49 15.98 -2.91
CA LEU A 92 1.04 15.78 -2.80
C LEU A 92 0.29 17.10 -2.95
N ARG A 93 0.62 18.13 -2.14
CA ARG A 93 -0.06 19.44 -2.22
C ARG A 93 0.07 20.12 -3.58
N LYS A 94 1.20 19.94 -4.26
CA LYS A 94 1.43 20.50 -5.61
C LYS A 94 0.54 19.83 -6.67
N HIS A 95 0.14 18.57 -6.47
CA HIS A 95 -0.57 17.76 -7.46
C HIS A 95 -2.00 17.41 -7.02
N VAL A 96 -2.62 18.24 -6.17
CA VAL A 96 -4.06 18.18 -5.90
C VAL A 96 -4.80 19.04 -6.92
N GLU A 97 -5.80 18.45 -7.55
CA GLU A 97 -6.73 19.12 -8.46
C GLU A 97 -8.09 19.25 -7.76
N PRO A 98 -8.76 20.42 -7.82
CA PRO A 98 -10.00 20.66 -7.08
C PRO A 98 -11.11 19.63 -7.26
N VAL A 99 -11.31 19.08 -8.46
CA VAL A 99 -12.42 18.17 -8.77
C VAL A 99 -12.00 16.71 -8.63
N PHE A 100 -10.86 16.32 -9.21
CA PHE A 100 -10.41 14.93 -9.27
C PHE A 100 -9.52 14.53 -8.09
N GLY A 101 -9.00 15.49 -7.33
CA GLY A 101 -8.07 15.23 -6.25
C GLY A 101 -6.68 14.86 -6.77
N PHE A 102 -6.26 13.61 -6.59
CA PHE A 102 -4.91 13.16 -6.94
C PHE A 102 -4.88 12.25 -8.17
N PRO A 103 -3.71 12.10 -8.83
CA PRO A 103 -3.52 11.01 -9.79
C PRO A 103 -3.62 9.64 -9.12
N GLN A 104 -3.92 8.59 -9.90
CA GLN A 104 -4.06 7.21 -9.46
C GLN A 104 -2.84 6.64 -8.73
N PHE A 105 -1.68 7.25 -8.90
CA PHE A 105 -0.46 6.92 -8.17
C PHE A 105 -0.63 7.08 -6.64
N VAL A 106 -1.47 8.01 -6.21
CA VAL A 106 -1.69 8.31 -4.79
C VAL A 106 -2.71 7.36 -4.17
N ARG A 107 -2.38 6.86 -2.98
CA ARG A 107 -3.30 6.03 -2.20
C ARG A 107 -4.31 6.89 -1.45
N PHE A 108 -5.50 7.06 -2.03
CA PHE A 108 -6.61 7.86 -1.46
C PHE A 108 -7.06 7.41 -0.06
N SER A 109 -6.82 6.15 0.31
CA SER A 109 -7.15 5.63 1.64
C SER A 109 -6.21 6.11 2.75
N TRP A 110 -5.09 6.74 2.43
CA TRP A 110 -4.16 7.23 3.44
C TRP A 110 -4.69 8.51 4.08
N ARG A 111 -4.65 8.57 5.41
CA ARG A 111 -5.10 9.74 6.18
C ARG A 111 -4.46 11.04 5.70
N THR A 112 -3.17 11.03 5.35
CA THR A 112 -2.48 12.21 4.84
C THR A 112 -3.06 12.70 3.51
N ALA A 113 -3.42 11.79 2.59
CA ALA A 113 -4.07 12.15 1.34
C ALA A 113 -5.49 12.68 1.59
N GLN A 114 -6.27 12.01 2.43
CA GLN A 114 -7.61 12.43 2.81
C GLN A 114 -7.62 13.84 3.42
N SER A 115 -6.74 14.11 4.38
CA SER A 115 -6.64 15.42 5.03
C SER A 115 -6.20 16.54 4.08
N ILE A 116 -5.50 16.23 2.99
CA ILE A 116 -5.17 17.22 1.95
C ILE A 116 -6.40 17.47 1.09
N LEU A 117 -7.08 16.41 0.61
CA LEU A 117 -8.31 16.54 -0.19
C LEU A 117 -9.39 17.34 0.54
N GLU A 118 -9.63 17.04 1.82
CA GLU A 118 -10.61 17.77 2.63
C GLU A 118 -10.32 19.28 2.73
N LYS A 119 -9.05 19.70 2.59
CA LYS A 119 -8.63 21.10 2.74
C LYS A 119 -8.48 21.82 1.41
N GLU A 120 -8.01 21.12 0.38
CA GLU A 120 -7.52 21.71 -0.87
C GLU A 120 -8.37 21.32 -2.09
N ALA A 121 -9.25 20.32 -1.98
CA ALA A 121 -10.17 19.91 -3.04
C ALA A 121 -11.63 20.25 -2.69
N GLU A 122 -12.51 20.15 -3.69
CA GLU A 122 -13.94 20.37 -3.54
C GLU A 122 -14.62 19.26 -2.74
N ASP A 123 -15.72 19.61 -2.08
CA ASP A 123 -16.49 18.68 -1.27
C ASP A 123 -17.25 17.67 -2.14
N VAL A 124 -17.06 16.38 -1.88
CA VAL A 124 -17.78 15.31 -2.56
C VAL A 124 -18.71 14.57 -1.59
N MET A 125 -19.96 14.40 -2.01
CA MET A 125 -21.00 13.67 -1.30
C MET A 125 -21.17 12.27 -1.89
N TRP A 126 -20.97 11.23 -1.08
CA TRP A 126 -21.19 9.85 -1.50
C TRP A 126 -22.45 9.29 -0.87
N TRP A 127 -23.22 8.53 -1.65
CA TRP A 127 -24.31 7.75 -1.09
C TRP A 127 -23.75 6.50 -0.43
N GLN A 128 -24.10 6.28 0.84
CA GLN A 128 -23.76 5.07 1.58
C GLN A 128 -25.06 4.34 1.97
N THR A 129 -24.94 3.06 2.33
CA THR A 129 -26.07 2.18 2.68
C THR A 129 -26.96 2.71 3.82
N TRP A 130 -26.51 3.73 4.56
CA TRP A 130 -27.24 4.39 5.65
C TRP A 130 -27.59 5.87 5.37
N GLY A 131 -27.50 6.33 4.12
CA GLY A 131 -27.82 7.70 3.70
C GLY A 131 -26.65 8.45 3.03
N TRP A 132 -26.83 9.75 2.80
CA TRP A 132 -25.77 10.63 2.26
C TRP A 132 -24.67 10.82 3.30
N CYS A 133 -23.46 10.37 3.00
CA CYS A 133 -22.29 10.57 3.85
C CYS A 133 -21.40 11.65 3.21
N VAL A 134 -21.24 12.76 3.93
CA VAL A 134 -20.27 13.78 3.54
C VAL A 134 -18.89 13.25 3.90
N GLN A 135 -17.96 13.22 2.95
CA GLN A 135 -16.55 13.11 3.28
C GLN A 135 -16.05 14.49 3.74
N LYS A 136 -16.52 15.00 4.90
CA LYS A 136 -16.16 16.32 5.43
C LYS A 136 -15.38 16.27 6.73
N ARG A 137 -14.29 17.04 6.71
CA ARG A 137 -13.63 17.77 7.81
C ARG A 137 -14.20 17.49 9.21
N ARG A 138 -13.41 16.81 10.04
CA ARG A 138 -13.45 17.06 11.48
C ARG A 138 -12.80 18.40 11.80
#